data_AF-A0A1C3KMR2-F1
#
_entry.id   AF-A0A1C3KMR2-F1
#
_cell.length_a   1.000
_cell.length_b   1.000
_cell.length_c   1.000
_cell.angle_alpha   90.00
_cell.angle_beta   90.00
_cell.angle_gamma   90.00
#
_symmetry.space_group_name_H-M   'P 1'
#
loop_
_entity.id
_entity.type
_entity.pdbx_description
1 polymer ?
#
loop_
_entity_poly.entity_id
_entity_poly.type
_entity_poly.pdbx_seq_one_letter_code
_entity_poly.pdbx_strand_id
1 'polypeptide(L)'
;MAYIKAPSDITILEYKYSRNNERRKINFLKRLFIHCSFFTIGNNCNKLNSNDVIQVLSNVYSGDVSDSSSNANTISILNILNTRQNDIENQVRCKLFSFIGLLFLPMYGMRKFRYYDTKSKMIIFPFFSIAGMYLGSFVGNLVTGRFGDYKRTKFLGTLPANTFLKE
;
A
#
# COMPACT_ATOMS: atom_id res chain seq x y z
N MET A 1 4.22 -25.09 -19.88
CA MET A 1 4.87 -25.34 -18.58
C MET A 1 3.89 -24.96 -17.51
N ALA A 2 3.55 -25.89 -16.61
CA ALA A 2 2.67 -25.60 -15.49
C ALA A 2 3.48 -24.89 -14.39
N TYR A 3 2.85 -23.92 -13.73
CA TYR A 3 3.41 -23.21 -12.59
C TYR A 3 2.50 -23.45 -11.39
N ILE A 4 3.08 -23.92 -10.29
CA ILE A 4 2.34 -24.13 -9.04
C ILE A 4 2.41 -22.83 -8.24
N LYS A 5 1.24 -22.30 -7.86
CA LYS A 5 1.14 -21.14 -6.97
C LYS A 5 1.30 -21.59 -5.52
N ALA A 6 2.36 -21.14 -4.86
CA ALA A 6 2.66 -21.44 -3.46
C ALA A 6 2.66 -20.15 -2.60
N PRO A 7 2.33 -20.23 -1.30
CA PRO A 7 2.51 -19.10 -0.40
C PRO A 7 4.00 -18.82 -0.18
N SER A 8 4.35 -17.54 -0.06
CA SER A 8 5.71 -17.12 0.29
C SER A 8 6.03 -17.38 1.76
N ASP A 9 7.32 -17.49 2.11
CA ASP A 9 7.78 -17.67 3.48
C ASP A 9 7.23 -16.61 4.44
N ILE A 10 7.14 -15.36 3.98
CA ILE A 10 6.61 -14.28 4.81
C ILE A 10 5.11 -14.45 5.07
N THR A 11 4.35 -14.97 4.11
CA THR A 11 2.92 -15.26 4.31
C THR A 11 2.71 -16.43 5.27
N ILE A 12 3.61 -17.42 5.27
CA ILE A 12 3.60 -18.51 6.26
C ILE A 12 3.88 -17.95 7.67
N LEU A 13 4.85 -17.04 7.79
CA LEU A 13 5.14 -16.37 9.07
C LEU A 13 3.98 -15.49 9.53
N GLU A 14 3.38 -14.71 8.65
CA GLU A 14 2.19 -13.90 8.95
C GLU A 14 1.04 -14.75 9.47
N TYR A 15 0.82 -15.92 8.87
CA TYR A 15 -0.20 -16.87 9.33
C TYR A 15 0.13 -17.46 10.71
N LYS A 16 1.38 -17.91 10.92
CA LYS A 16 1.83 -18.53 12.17
C LYS A 16 1.78 -17.59 13.37
N TYR A 17 2.10 -16.30 13.16
CA TYR A 17 2.16 -15.28 14.21
C TYR A 17 0.91 -14.40 14.27
N SER A 18 -0.15 -14.73 13.53
CA SER A 18 -1.44 -14.03 13.64
C SER A 18 -2.15 -14.45 14.93
N ARG A 19 -2.59 -13.47 15.73
CA ARG A 19 -3.30 -13.69 16.99
C ARG A 19 -4.60 -14.45 16.77
N ASN A 20 -4.70 -15.74 17.09
CA ASN A 20 -5.95 -16.53 17.12
C ASN A 20 -6.95 -16.22 15.98
N ASN A 21 -6.46 -15.99 14.75
CA ASN A 21 -7.25 -15.55 13.60
C ASN A 21 -8.07 -14.25 13.78
N GLU A 22 -7.78 -13.44 14.80
CA GLU A 22 -8.34 -12.12 14.98
C GLU A 22 -7.89 -11.20 13.85
N ARG A 23 -8.87 -10.54 13.22
CA ARG A 23 -8.63 -9.59 12.14
C ARG A 23 -9.09 -8.20 12.55
N ARG A 24 -8.20 -7.23 12.40
CA ARG A 24 -8.53 -5.81 12.48
C ARG A 24 -9.51 -5.47 11.37
N LYS A 25 -10.65 -4.86 11.75
CA LYS A 25 -11.62 -4.35 10.79
C LYS A 25 -10.98 -3.22 9.98
N ILE A 26 -10.97 -3.38 8.67
CA ILE A 26 -10.59 -2.34 7.71
C ILE A 26 -11.86 -1.64 7.25
N ASN A 27 -11.89 -0.31 7.33
CA ASN A 27 -13.03 0.49 6.87
C ASN A 27 -13.35 0.21 5.40
N PHE A 28 -14.64 0.16 5.07
CA PHE A 28 -15.11 -0.09 3.70
C PHE A 28 -14.48 0.88 2.68
N LEU A 29 -14.39 2.17 3.03
CA LEU A 29 -13.79 3.19 2.16
C LEU A 29 -12.29 2.92 1.91
N LYS A 30 -11.55 2.49 2.93
CA LYS A 30 -10.14 2.09 2.79
C LYS A 30 -10.02 0.84 1.92
N ARG A 31 -10.92 -0.13 2.06
CA ARG A 31 -10.98 -1.34 1.22
C ARG A 31 -11.27 -1.00 -0.25
N LEU A 32 -12.28 -0.18 -0.52
CA LEU A 32 -12.63 0.29 -1.86
C LEU A 32 -11.45 1.03 -2.49
N PHE A 33 -10.82 1.92 -1.73
CA PHE A 33 -9.65 2.68 -2.17
C PHE A 33 -8.48 1.77 -2.55
N ILE A 34 -8.17 0.76 -1.75
CA ILE A 34 -7.11 -0.22 -2.06
C ILE A 34 -7.43 -0.95 -3.37
N HIS A 35 -8.69 -1.32 -3.59
CA HIS A 35 -9.08 -2.00 -4.83
C HIS A 35 -8.91 -1.09 -6.06
N CYS A 36 -9.35 0.17 -5.99
CA CYS A 36 -9.21 1.12 -7.09
C CYS A 36 -7.76 1.57 -7.33
N SER A 37 -6.97 1.75 -6.27
CA SER A 37 -5.62 2.34 -6.35
C SER A 37 -4.50 1.34 -6.61
N PHE A 38 -4.81 0.05 -6.52
CA PHE A 38 -3.91 -1.03 -6.93
C PHE A 38 -4.28 -1.60 -8.29
N PHE A 39 -5.30 -1.04 -8.96
CA PHE A 39 -5.52 -1.21 -10.38
C PHE A 39 -4.38 -0.51 -11.12
N THR A 40 -3.36 -1.27 -11.54
CA THR A 40 -2.14 -0.73 -12.13
C THR A 40 -2.28 -0.73 -13.66
N ILE A 41 -2.18 0.45 -14.26
CA ILE A 41 -1.80 0.63 -15.67
C ILE A 41 -0.30 1.01 -15.64
N GLY A 42 0.57 0.06 -16.00
CA GLY A 42 2.03 0.24 -16.10
C GLY A 42 2.91 -0.82 -15.42
N ASN A 43 4.20 -0.86 -15.80
CA ASN A 43 5.20 -1.91 -15.50
C ASN A 43 5.64 -2.06 -14.03
N ASN A 44 5.36 -1.11 -13.14
CA ASN A 44 5.65 -1.24 -11.70
C ASN A 44 4.45 -1.89 -11.00
N CYS A 45 4.18 -3.13 -11.37
CA CYS A 45 3.24 -3.98 -10.67
C CYS A 45 3.80 -4.21 -9.27
N ASN A 46 3.17 -3.61 -8.24
CA ASN A 46 3.40 -4.06 -6.87
C ASN A 46 3.13 -5.57 -6.87
N LYS A 47 4.11 -6.37 -6.43
CA LYS A 47 3.99 -7.84 -6.42
C LYS A 47 2.87 -8.36 -5.51
N LEU A 48 2.25 -7.45 -4.76
CA LEU A 48 1.10 -7.68 -3.88
C LEU A 48 -0.19 -7.24 -4.57
N ASN A 49 -1.16 -8.15 -4.61
CA ASN A 49 -2.51 -7.84 -5.06
C ASN A 49 -3.27 -7.03 -4.00
N SER A 50 -4.35 -6.36 -4.39
CA SER A 50 -5.23 -5.60 -3.49
C SER A 50 -5.79 -6.45 -2.34
N ASN A 51 -6.17 -7.69 -2.63
CA ASN A 51 -6.66 -8.65 -1.63
C ASN A 51 -5.56 -9.04 -0.64
N ASP A 52 -4.33 -9.24 -1.11
CA ASP A 52 -3.18 -9.57 -0.26
C ASP A 52 -2.85 -8.39 0.67
N VAL A 53 -2.90 -7.15 0.15
CA VAL A 53 -2.72 -5.93 0.94
C VAL A 53 -3.78 -5.82 2.04
N ILE A 54 -5.05 -6.10 1.73
CA ILE A 54 -6.14 -6.10 2.72
C ILE A 54 -5.89 -7.17 3.78
N GLN A 55 -5.44 -8.37 3.39
CA GLN A 55 -5.15 -9.45 4.32
C GLN A 55 -4.03 -9.05 5.31
N VAL A 56 -2.88 -8.58 4.80
CA VAL A 56 -1.74 -8.17 5.65
C VAL A 56 -2.14 -7.02 6.58
N LEU A 57 -2.90 -6.03 6.08
CA LEU A 57 -3.36 -4.92 6.91
C LEU A 57 -4.39 -5.33 7.96
N SER A 58 -5.13 -6.42 7.73
CA SER A 58 -6.13 -6.94 8.66
C SER A 58 -5.52 -7.83 9.75
N ASN A 59 -4.31 -8.37 9.55
CA ASN A 59 -3.68 -9.22 10.54
C ASN A 59 -3.35 -8.43 11.81
N VAL A 60 -3.57 -9.07 12.96
CA VAL A 60 -3.12 -8.58 14.27
C VAL A 60 -2.02 -9.52 14.73
N TYR A 61 -0.80 -9.01 14.85
CA TYR A 61 0.33 -9.77 15.38
C TYR A 61 0.38 -9.56 16.89
N SER A 62 0.07 -10.59 17.67
CA SER A 62 0.26 -10.56 19.12
C SER A 62 1.60 -11.17 19.49
N GLY A 63 2.42 -10.41 20.19
CA GLY A 63 3.34 -11.01 21.15
C GLY A 63 2.60 -11.07 22.47
N ASP A 64 2.16 -12.24 22.91
CA ASP A 64 1.89 -12.42 24.34
C ASP A 64 3.25 -12.34 25.03
N VAL A 65 3.61 -11.12 25.44
CA VAL A 65 4.85 -10.80 26.19
C VAL A 65 4.83 -11.46 27.58
N SER A 66 3.70 -12.07 27.97
CA SER A 66 3.50 -12.74 29.26
C SER A 66 4.04 -14.16 29.34
N ASP A 67 4.40 -14.81 28.22
CA ASP A 67 5.11 -16.08 28.29
C ASP A 67 6.61 -15.80 28.45
N SER A 68 7.09 -16.09 29.65
CA SER A 68 8.43 -15.93 30.22
C SER A 68 9.55 -16.73 29.52
N SER A 69 9.44 -16.92 28.21
CA SER A 69 10.42 -17.62 27.33
C SER A 69 10.46 -17.08 25.89
N SER A 70 10.07 -15.82 25.64
CA SER A 70 10.11 -15.25 24.29
C SER A 70 11.56 -15.17 23.75
N ASN A 71 11.94 -16.21 23.00
CA ASN A 71 13.19 -16.29 22.25
C ASN A 71 13.42 -15.00 21.46
N ALA A 72 14.63 -14.42 21.48
CA ALA A 72 14.97 -13.20 20.73
C ALA A 72 14.55 -13.25 19.23
N ASN A 73 14.46 -14.46 18.68
CA ASN A 73 13.97 -14.74 17.34
C ASN A 73 12.48 -14.41 17.11
N THR A 74 11.59 -14.61 18.10
CA THR A 74 10.16 -14.28 17.94
C THR A 74 9.95 -12.77 17.92
N ILE A 75 10.68 -12.04 18.77
CA ILE A 75 10.67 -10.57 18.80
C ILE A 75 11.18 -10.00 17.47
N SER A 76 12.26 -10.57 16.91
CA SER A 76 12.78 -10.12 15.62
C SER A 76 11.81 -10.40 14.46
N ILE A 77 11.13 -11.55 14.45
CA ILE A 77 10.10 -11.88 13.46
C ILE A 77 8.92 -10.91 13.56
N LEU A 78 8.39 -10.67 14.77
CA LEU A 78 7.29 -9.73 14.98
C LEU A 78 7.65 -8.31 14.50
N ASN A 79 8.89 -7.86 14.75
CA ASN A 79 9.39 -6.59 14.23
C ASN A 79 9.40 -6.55 12.70
N ILE A 80 9.77 -7.64 12.03
CA ILE A 80 9.74 -7.74 10.57
C ILE A 80 8.29 -7.67 10.05
N LEU A 81 7.35 -8.39 10.67
CA LEU A 81 5.94 -8.37 10.27
C LEU A 81 5.29 -6.99 10.50
N ASN A 82 5.56 -6.37 11.64
CA ASN A 82 5.07 -5.02 11.96
C ASN A 82 5.66 -3.96 11.03
N THR A 83 6.94 -4.03 10.72
CA THR A 83 7.57 -3.08 9.77
C THR A 83 7.01 -3.22 8.37
N ARG A 84 6.75 -4.44 7.91
CA ARG A 84 6.05 -4.69 6.64
C ARG A 84 4.63 -4.12 6.65
N GLN A 85 3.85 -4.36 7.70
CA GLN A 85 2.48 -3.84 7.82
C GLN A 85 2.46 -2.30 7.82
N ASN A 86 3.40 -1.68 8.53
CA ASN A 86 3.54 -0.22 8.57
C ASN A 86 3.95 0.36 7.21
N ASP A 87 4.90 -0.27 6.50
CA ASP A 87 5.27 0.19 5.16
C ASP A 87 4.09 0.11 4.18
N ILE A 88 3.35 -1.00 4.19
CA ILE A 88 2.14 -1.18 3.36
C ILE A 88 1.08 -0.14 3.74
N GLU A 89 0.90 0.17 5.03
CA GLU A 89 -0.01 1.23 5.46
C GLU A 89 0.42 2.60 4.92
N ASN A 90 1.71 2.93 5.01
CA ASN A 90 2.26 4.17 4.47
C ASN A 90 2.13 4.25 2.94
N GLN A 91 2.27 3.13 2.22
CA GLN A 91 2.00 3.06 0.78
C GLN A 91 0.55 3.41 0.47
N VAL A 92 -0.41 2.84 1.22
CA VAL A 92 -1.84 3.13 1.05
C VAL A 92 -2.14 4.60 1.33
N ARG A 93 -1.56 5.17 2.40
CA ARG A 93 -1.69 6.60 2.71
C ARG A 93 -1.11 7.50 1.62
N CYS A 94 0.09 7.18 1.11
CA CYS A 94 0.71 7.94 0.03
C CYS A 94 -0.13 7.90 -1.27
N LYS A 95 -0.68 6.74 -1.63
CA LYS A 95 -1.62 6.63 -2.74
C LYS A 95 -2.87 7.47 -2.51
N LEU A 96 -3.37 7.55 -1.28
CA LEU A 96 -4.55 8.36 -0.95
C LEU A 96 -4.27 9.85 -1.15
N PHE A 97 -3.09 10.34 -0.77
CA PHE A 97 -2.68 11.71 -1.09
C PHE A 97 -2.54 11.96 -2.59
N SER A 98 -2.01 10.99 -3.33
CA SER A 98 -1.97 11.04 -4.80
C SER A 98 -3.36 11.14 -5.42
N PHE A 99 -4.32 10.36 -4.94
CA PHE A 99 -5.72 10.41 -5.36
C PHE A 99 -6.39 11.75 -5.00
N ILE A 100 -6.13 12.29 -3.81
CA ILE A 100 -6.61 13.63 -3.44
C ILE A 100 -6.04 14.67 -4.39
N GLY A 101 -4.74 14.63 -4.67
CA GLY A 101 -4.08 15.54 -5.60
C GLY A 101 -4.65 15.46 -7.01
N LEU A 102 -4.92 14.24 -7.49
CA LEU A 102 -5.58 13.97 -8.77
C LEU A 102 -6.94 14.67 -8.88
N LEU A 103 -7.70 14.81 -7.80
CA LEU A 103 -9.00 15.51 -7.81
C LEU A 103 -8.87 17.02 -7.57
N PHE A 104 -8.03 17.42 -6.61
CA PHE A 104 -7.93 18.81 -6.17
C PHE A 104 -7.33 19.75 -7.21
N LEU A 105 -6.26 19.32 -7.89
CA LEU A 105 -5.55 20.18 -8.83
C LEU A 105 -6.36 20.48 -10.11
N PRO A 106 -7.04 19.51 -10.76
CA PRO A 106 -7.92 19.84 -11.89
C PRO A 106 -9.17 20.62 -11.46
N MET A 107 -9.73 20.37 -10.26
CA MET A 107 -10.79 21.21 -9.70
C MET A 107 -10.35 22.67 -9.55
N TYR A 108 -9.14 22.87 -9.03
CA TYR A 108 -8.51 24.19 -8.93
C TYR A 108 -8.31 24.83 -10.32
N GLY A 109 -7.78 24.07 -11.28
CA GLY A 109 -7.60 24.50 -12.66
C GLY A 109 -8.93 24.94 -13.30
N MET A 110 -9.98 24.13 -13.19
CA MET A 110 -11.32 24.46 -13.71
C MET A 110 -11.88 25.75 -13.11
N ARG A 111 -11.61 26.01 -11.82
CA ARG A 111 -12.03 27.25 -11.14
C ARG A 111 -11.26 28.47 -11.62
N LYS A 112 -9.96 28.34 -11.91
CA LYS A 112 -9.13 29.43 -12.44
C LYS A 112 -9.44 29.74 -13.91
N PHE A 113 -9.66 28.72 -14.73
CA PHE A 113 -10.03 28.87 -16.14
C PHE A 113 -11.55 29.02 -16.36
N ARG A 114 -12.30 29.52 -15.37
CA ARG A 114 -13.78 29.56 -15.42
C ARG A 114 -14.33 30.26 -16.66
N TYR A 115 -13.68 31.35 -17.11
CA TYR A 115 -14.11 32.18 -18.24
C TYR A 115 -13.65 31.69 -19.63
N TYR A 116 -12.90 30.59 -19.69
CA TYR A 116 -12.44 30.01 -20.95
C TYR A 116 -13.46 29.02 -21.53
N ASP A 117 -13.35 28.78 -22.84
CA ASP A 117 -14.17 27.80 -23.54
C ASP A 117 -13.98 26.37 -23.01
N THR A 118 -15.03 25.57 -23.15
CA THR A 118 -15.05 24.15 -22.75
C THR A 118 -13.98 23.33 -23.48
N LYS A 119 -13.67 23.68 -24.74
CA LYS A 119 -12.61 23.03 -25.52
C LYS A 119 -11.24 23.17 -24.84
N SER A 120 -10.87 24.38 -24.42
CA SER A 120 -9.62 24.62 -23.69
C SER A 120 -9.59 23.93 -22.33
N LYS A 121 -10.72 23.89 -21.62
CA LYS A 121 -10.83 23.19 -20.32
C LYS A 121 -10.59 21.68 -20.45
N MET A 122 -11.13 21.05 -21.49
CA MET A 122 -10.93 19.63 -21.78
C MET A 122 -9.47 19.30 -22.08
N ILE A 123 -8.76 20.20 -22.78
CA ILE A 123 -7.32 20.02 -23.08
C ILE A 123 -6.47 20.13 -21.80
N ILE A 124 -6.79 21.09 -20.94
CA ILE A 124 -6.01 21.37 -19.72
C ILE A 124 -6.25 20.33 -18.61
N PHE A 125 -7.45 19.78 -18.51
CA PHE A 125 -7.87 18.82 -17.49
C PHE A 125 -6.92 17.63 -17.26
N PRO A 126 -6.47 16.88 -18.29
CA PRO A 126 -5.56 15.76 -18.10
C PRO A 126 -4.19 16.20 -17.56
N PHE A 127 -3.65 17.35 -17.99
CA PHE A 127 -2.36 17.84 -17.49
C PHE A 127 -2.42 18.20 -16.01
N PHE A 128 -3.47 18.90 -15.58
CA PHE A 128 -3.67 19.21 -14.17
C PHE A 128 -3.96 17.97 -13.32
N SER A 129 -4.67 16.99 -13.87
CA SER A 129 -4.90 15.69 -13.21
C SER A 129 -3.57 14.96 -12.95
N ILE A 130 -2.72 14.82 -13.98
CA ILE A 130 -1.42 14.14 -13.86
C ILE A 130 -0.49 14.90 -12.91
N ALA A 131 -0.40 16.23 -13.05
CA ALA A 131 0.40 17.06 -12.15
C ALA A 131 -0.08 16.94 -10.69
N GLY A 132 -1.40 16.92 -10.49
CA GLY A 132 -2.01 16.73 -9.18
C GLY A 132 -1.66 15.40 -8.54
N MET A 133 -1.67 14.32 -9.34
CA MET A 133 -1.26 12.98 -8.90
C MET A 133 0.20 12.95 -8.42
N TYR A 134 1.14 13.51 -9.19
CA TYR A 134 2.55 13.56 -8.80
C TYR A 134 2.79 14.44 -7.56
N LEU A 135 2.15 15.61 -7.51
CA LEU A 135 2.27 16.52 -6.37
C LEU A 135 1.67 15.90 -5.10
N GLY A 136 0.51 15.25 -5.22
CA GLY A 136 -0.11 14.50 -4.14
C GLY A 136 0.77 13.36 -3.65
N SER A 137 1.41 12.59 -4.54
CA SER A 137 2.37 11.55 -4.14
C SER A 137 3.60 12.13 -3.43
N PHE A 138 4.13 13.26 -3.91
CA PHE A 138 5.24 13.95 -3.25
C PHE A 138 4.89 14.38 -1.83
N VAL A 139 3.74 15.05 -1.65
CA VAL A 139 3.23 15.45 -0.33
C VAL A 139 2.96 14.23 0.54
N GLY A 140 2.38 13.16 -0.02
CA GLY A 140 2.13 11.92 0.71
C GLY A 140 3.41 11.26 1.23
N ASN A 141 4.47 11.24 0.42
CA ASN A 141 5.79 10.74 0.84
C ASN A 141 6.45 11.63 1.91
N LEU A 142 6.20 12.94 1.89
CA LEU A 142 6.67 13.87 2.91
C LEU A 142 5.94 13.63 4.24
N VAL A 143 4.60 13.58 4.23
CA VAL A 143 3.76 13.38 5.42
C VAL A 143 4.01 12.02 6.07
N THR A 144 4.22 10.98 5.27
CA THR A 144 4.51 9.62 5.78
C THR A 144 5.98 9.44 6.19
N GLY A 145 6.85 10.42 5.94
CA GLY A 145 8.29 10.29 6.22
C GLY A 145 9.01 9.28 5.33
N ARG A 146 8.34 8.76 4.28
CA ARG A 146 8.83 7.66 3.44
C ARG A 146 10.12 8.01 2.70
N PHE A 147 10.48 9.29 2.57
CA PHE A 147 11.77 9.69 2.00
C PHE A 147 12.96 9.27 2.88
N GLY A 148 12.82 9.31 4.20
CA GLY A 148 13.88 8.95 5.16
C GLY A 148 13.99 7.46 5.46
N ASP A 149 13.00 6.66 5.06
CA ASP A 149 12.98 5.22 5.33
C ASP A 149 14.11 4.45 4.61
N TYR A 150 14.78 3.57 5.35
CA TYR A 150 15.80 2.66 4.85
C TYR A 150 15.28 1.82 3.68
N LYS A 151 16.14 1.58 2.67
CA LYS A 151 15.77 0.74 1.50
C LYS A 151 15.29 -0.67 1.90
N ARG A 152 15.85 -1.22 2.99
CA ARG A 152 15.47 -2.53 3.52
C ARG A 152 14.01 -2.59 3.98
N THR A 153 13.51 -1.55 4.68
CA THR A 153 12.13 -1.55 5.17
C THR A 153 11.13 -1.41 4.02
N LYS A 154 11.47 -0.59 3.01
CA LYS A 154 10.69 -0.48 1.76
C LYS A 154 10.63 -1.79 0.99
N PHE A 155 11.72 -2.56 0.97
CA PHE A 155 11.74 -3.86 0.31
C PHE A 155 10.84 -4.89 1.01
N LEU A 156 10.78 -4.88 2.35
CA LEU A 156 9.86 -5.75 3.08
C LEU A 156 8.39 -5.52 2.71
N GLY A 157 8.01 -4.27 2.44
CA GLY A 157 6.67 -3.90 1.97
C GLY A 157 6.35 -4.30 0.53
N THR A 158 7.34 -4.71 -0.27
CA THR A 158 7.15 -5.15 -1.68
C THR A 158 7.24 -6.66 -1.87
N LEU A 159 7.54 -7.42 -0.81
CA LEU A 159 7.61 -8.87 -0.89
C LEU A 159 6.25 -9.46 -1.32
N PRO A 160 6.24 -10.36 -2.33
CA PRO A 160 5.02 -10.99 -2.82
C PRO A 160 4.38 -11.86 -1.75
N ALA A 161 3.06 -11.98 -1.76
CA ALA A 161 2.36 -12.94 -0.90
C ALA A 161 2.48 -14.38 -1.42
N ASN A 162 2.54 -14.55 -2.74
CA ASN A 162 2.62 -15.86 -3.40
C ASN A 162 3.84 -15.92 -4.33
N THR A 163 4.48 -17.08 -4.39
CA THR A 163 5.55 -17.41 -5.33
C THR A 163 5.04 -18.43 -6.35
N PHE A 164 5.58 -18.38 -7.58
CA PHE A 164 5.26 -19.36 -8.62
C PHE A 164 6.45 -20.31 -8.75
N LEU A 165 6.24 -21.55 -8.36
CA LEU A 165 7.24 -22.61 -8.49
C LEU A 165 7.11 -23.23 -9.89
N LYS A 166 8.24 -23.44 -10.54
CA LYS A 166 8.31 -24.12 -11.83
C LYS A 166 8.44 -25.62 -11.55
N GLU A 167 7.63 -26.41 -12.23
CA GLU A 167 7.79 -27.88 -12.30
C GLU A 167 9.05 -28.27 -13.09
#